data_AF-A0A3D0X1X7-F1
#
_entry.id   AF-A0A3D0X1X7-F1
#
_cell.length_a   1.000
_cell.length_b   1.000
_cell.length_c   1.000
_cell.angle_alpha   90.00
_cell.angle_beta   90.00
_cell.angle_gamma   90.00
#
_symmetry.space_group_name_H-M   'P 1'
#
loop_
_entity.id
_entity.type
_entity.pdbx_description
1 polymer ?
#
loop_
_entity_poly.entity_id
_entity_poly.type
_entity_poly.pdbx_seq_one_letter_code
_entity_poly.pdbx_strand_id
1 'polypeptide(L)'
;EELGEEKGFTVFPFGQGFGSMSPASKDFYQFVMEGRIRHGRHPVLDWNMANVIIDQDAAGNIKPNKKKSTEKIDGVVAMIMGFARAALGAGGTVESVYDERGLLIL
;
A
#
# COMPACT_ATOMS: atom_id res chain seq x y z
N GLU A 1 -2.39 4.71 -21.63
CA GLU A 1 -1.22 3.93 -22.06
C GLU A 1 -0.76 3.14 -20.85
N GLU A 2 -0.59 1.83 -20.95
CA GLU A 2 -0.10 1.04 -19.81
C GLU A 2 1.36 1.43 -19.55
N LEU A 3 1.68 1.69 -18.28
CA LEU A 3 3.07 1.81 -17.85
C LEU A 3 3.67 0.41 -17.95
N GLY A 4 4.72 0.24 -18.75
CA GLY A 4 5.36 -1.06 -18.99
C GLY A 4 6.79 -0.90 -19.49
N GLU A 5 7.41 -2.02 -19.88
CA GLU A 5 8.81 -2.05 -20.32
C GLU A 5 9.09 -1.11 -21.50
N GLU A 6 8.10 -0.87 -22.37
CA GLU A 6 8.17 0.08 -23.50
C GLU A 6 8.44 1.53 -23.05
N LYS A 7 8.09 1.86 -21.80
CA LYS A 7 8.36 3.16 -21.17
C LYS A 7 9.55 3.11 -20.19
N GLY A 8 10.27 1.98 -20.13
CA GLY A 8 11.42 1.79 -19.25
C GLY A 8 11.08 1.49 -17.79
N PHE A 9 9.83 1.13 -17.48
CA PHE A 9 9.40 0.81 -16.12
C PHE A 9 9.26 -0.70 -15.91
N THR A 10 9.90 -1.23 -14.86
CA THR A 10 9.59 -2.57 -14.36
C THR A 10 8.27 -2.54 -13.59
N VAL A 11 7.26 -3.20 -14.14
CA VAL A 11 5.92 -3.27 -13.54
C VAL A 11 5.61 -4.68 -13.06
N PHE A 12 4.86 -4.77 -11.96
CA PHE A 12 4.42 -6.04 -11.40
C PHE A 12 2.90 -6.07 -11.32
N PRO A 13 2.24 -7.12 -11.83
CA PRO A 13 0.80 -7.23 -11.72
C PRO A 13 0.39 -7.39 -10.25
N PHE A 14 -0.61 -6.63 -9.81
CA PHE A 14 -1.15 -6.72 -8.46
C PHE A 14 -2.68 -6.81 -8.49
N GLY A 15 -3.21 -7.99 -8.17
CA GLY A 15 -4.64 -8.25 -8.17
C GLY A 15 -5.39 -7.45 -7.11
N GLN A 16 -6.56 -6.91 -7.45
CA GLN A 16 -7.43 -6.17 -6.52
C GLN A 16 -8.43 -7.08 -5.77
N GLY A 17 -8.29 -8.40 -5.93
CA GLY A 17 -9.07 -9.44 -5.25
C GLY A 17 -8.45 -9.85 -3.90
N PHE A 18 -9.16 -10.70 -3.16
CA PHE A 18 -8.72 -11.19 -1.84
C PHE A 18 -7.37 -11.91 -1.90
N GLY A 19 -7.08 -12.66 -2.97
CA GLY A 19 -5.84 -13.44 -3.09
C GLY A 19 -4.55 -12.61 -2.98
N SER A 20 -4.48 -11.46 -3.66
CA SER A 20 -3.30 -10.59 -3.61
C SER A 20 -3.39 -9.54 -2.49
N MET A 21 -4.58 -9.00 -2.20
CA MET A 21 -4.73 -7.92 -1.21
C MET A 21 -4.69 -8.40 0.24
N SER A 22 -5.17 -9.62 0.53
CA SER A 22 -5.40 -10.06 1.91
C SER A 22 -4.14 -10.17 2.77
N PRO A 23 -3.06 -10.83 2.31
CA PRO A 23 -1.83 -10.90 3.11
C PRO A 23 -1.30 -9.51 3.45
N ALA A 24 -1.17 -8.65 2.44
CA ALA A 24 -0.66 -7.30 2.60
C ALA A 24 -1.57 -6.41 3.47
N SER A 25 -2.90 -6.57 3.37
CA SER A 25 -3.85 -5.80 4.17
C SER A 25 -3.79 -6.18 5.66
N LYS A 26 -3.56 -7.46 5.97
CA LYS A 26 -3.40 -7.95 7.35
C LYS A 26 -2.14 -7.41 7.99
N ASP A 27 -1.02 -7.53 7.28
CA ASP A 27 0.27 -7.03 7.77
C ASP A 27 0.26 -5.49 7.90
N PHE A 28 -0.31 -4.80 6.92
CA PHE A 28 -0.46 -3.34 6.98
C PHE A 28 -1.31 -2.92 8.17
N TYR A 29 -2.45 -3.60 8.41
CA TYR A 29 -3.30 -3.33 9.57
C TYR A 29 -2.54 -3.53 10.90
N GLN A 30 -1.76 -4.62 11.01
CA GLN A 30 -0.91 -4.84 12.18
C GLN A 30 0.08 -3.69 12.38
N PHE A 31 0.79 -3.26 11.33
CA PHE A 31 1.77 -2.18 11.43
C PHE A 31 1.13 -0.83 11.79
N VAL A 32 -0.08 -0.56 11.31
CA VAL A 32 -0.85 0.61 11.71
C VAL A 32 -1.19 0.55 13.20
N MET A 33 -1.68 -0.60 13.69
CA MET A 33 -2.01 -0.78 15.11
C MET A 33 -0.79 -0.70 16.02
N GLU A 34 0.37 -1.15 15.54
CA GLU A 34 1.65 -1.03 16.25
C GLU A 34 2.27 0.38 16.14
N GLY A 35 1.65 1.32 15.41
CA GLY A 35 2.18 2.67 15.21
C GLY A 35 3.47 2.73 14.40
N ARG A 36 3.73 1.73 13.54
CA ARG A 36 4.97 1.56 12.77
C ARG A 36 4.94 2.22 11.40
N ILE A 37 3.77 2.70 10.95
CA ILE A 37 3.62 3.42 9.68
C ILE A 37 3.86 4.91 9.89
N ARG A 38 4.79 5.49 9.14
CA ARG A 38 5.04 6.94 9.09
C ARG A 38 4.60 7.49 7.74
N HIS A 39 3.46 8.18 7.72
CA HIS A 39 2.91 8.83 6.51
C HIS A 39 2.91 10.37 6.62
N GLY A 40 3.63 10.92 7.61
CA GLY A 40 3.91 12.36 7.73
C GLY A 40 2.72 13.25 8.06
N ARG A 41 1.62 12.71 8.62
CA ARG A 41 0.36 13.46 8.83
C ARG A 41 -0.14 14.15 7.56
N HIS A 42 0.09 13.52 6.42
CA HIS A 42 -0.38 14.05 5.15
C HIS A 42 -1.92 14.09 5.16
N PRO A 43 -2.56 15.27 5.01
CA PRO A 43 -3.99 15.45 5.28
C PRO A 43 -4.87 14.59 4.37
N VAL A 44 -4.43 14.36 3.13
CA VAL A 44 -5.15 13.47 2.20
C VAL A 44 -5.04 12.00 2.63
N LEU A 45 -3.91 11.56 3.17
CA LEU A 45 -3.77 10.16 3.61
C LEU A 45 -4.56 9.92 4.89
N ASP A 46 -4.58 10.89 5.81
CA ASP A 46 -5.44 10.86 6.99
C ASP A 46 -6.92 10.76 6.61
N TRP A 47 -7.36 11.60 5.66
CA TRP A 47 -8.72 11.56 5.16
C TRP A 47 -9.05 10.23 4.48
N ASN A 48 -8.19 9.72 3.59
CA ASN A 48 -8.40 8.41 2.95
C ASN A 48 -8.51 7.29 4.01
N MET A 49 -7.68 7.31 5.05
CA MET A 49 -7.71 6.31 6.12
C MET A 49 -9.03 6.36 6.92
N ALA A 50 -9.54 7.56 7.18
CA ALA A 50 -10.83 7.74 7.87
C ALA A 50 -12.02 7.20 7.08
N ASN A 51 -11.89 7.04 5.75
CA ASN A 51 -12.97 6.58 4.88
C ASN A 51 -12.96 5.06 4.63
N VAL A 52 -11.89 4.34 4.99
CA VAL A 52 -11.70 2.93 4.60
C VAL A 52 -12.72 2.01 5.27
N ILE A 53 -13.40 1.25 4.42
CA ILE A 53 -14.18 0.07 4.84
C ILE A 53 -13.47 -1.19 4.36
N ILE A 54 -13.29 -2.15 5.28
CA ILE A 54 -12.73 -3.46 4.99
C ILE A 54 -13.86 -4.43 4.67
N ASP A 55 -13.71 -5.17 3.57
CA ASP A 55 -14.50 -6.37 3.29
C ASP A 55 -13.79 -7.58 3.88
N GLN A 56 -14.56 -8.52 4.41
CA GLN A 56 -14.06 -9.81 4.86
C GLN A 56 -14.84 -10.94 4.18
N ASP A 57 -14.14 -11.94 3.64
CA ASP A 57 -14.77 -13.13 3.08
C ASP A 57 -14.97 -14.23 4.16
N ALA A 58 -15.64 -15.32 3.79
CA ALA A 58 -15.91 -16.44 4.70
C ALA A 58 -14.64 -17.17 5.18
N ALA A 59 -13.51 -17.02 4.48
CA ALA A 59 -12.22 -17.58 4.87
C ALA A 59 -11.41 -16.62 5.76
N GLY A 60 -11.98 -15.46 6.13
CA GLY A 60 -11.32 -14.45 6.94
C GLY A 60 -10.25 -13.65 6.17
N ASN A 61 -10.27 -13.68 4.85
CA ASN A 61 -9.45 -12.77 4.04
C ASN A 61 -10.04 -11.38 4.10
N ILE A 62 -9.19 -10.37 4.15
CA ILE A 62 -9.62 -8.98 4.21
C ILE A 62 -9.12 -8.21 3.00
N LYS A 63 -9.86 -7.18 2.58
CA LYS A 63 -9.36 -6.19 1.61
C LYS A 63 -10.11 -4.87 1.76
N PRO A 64 -9.48 -3.73 1.42
CA PRO A 64 -10.20 -2.47 1.32
C PRO A 64 -11.28 -2.55 0.24
N ASN A 65 -12.47 -2.02 0.54
CA ASN A 65 -13.61 -2.02 -0.36
C ASN A 65 -13.96 -0.59 -0.79
N LYS A 66 -13.48 -0.21 -1.97
CA LYS A 66 -13.75 1.11 -2.56
C LYS A 66 -15.23 1.37 -2.82
N LYS A 67 -16.04 0.33 -3.08
CA LYS A 67 -17.47 0.49 -3.37
C LYS A 67 -18.30 0.72 -2.11
N LYS A 68 -17.86 0.18 -0.97
CA LYS A 68 -18.54 0.34 0.33
C LYS A 68 -18.05 1.57 1.10
N SER A 69 -16.81 1.99 0.88
CA SER A 69 -16.21 3.16 1.54
C SER A 69 -16.97 4.44 1.21
N THR A 70 -17.07 5.35 2.18
CA THR A 70 -17.86 6.60 2.04
C THR A 70 -17.30 7.51 0.96
N GLU A 71 -15.97 7.59 0.88
CA GLU A 71 -15.24 8.52 0.02
C GLU A 71 -13.99 7.85 -0.57
N LYS A 72 -13.04 8.64 -1.09
CA LYS A 72 -11.80 8.13 -1.67
C LYS A 72 -10.95 7.39 -0.65
N ILE A 73 -10.35 6.29 -1.11
CA ILE A 73 -9.43 5.43 -0.37
C ILE A 73 -8.19 5.05 -1.20
N ASP A 74 -7.99 5.70 -2.34
CA ASP A 74 -6.95 5.35 -3.31
C ASP A 74 -5.55 5.42 -2.68
N GLY A 75 -5.34 6.37 -1.76
CA GLY A 75 -4.09 6.47 -1.00
C GLY A 75 -3.82 5.25 -0.12
N VAL A 76 -4.84 4.69 0.54
CA VAL A 76 -4.67 3.50 1.39
C VAL A 76 -4.45 2.25 0.55
N VAL A 77 -5.17 2.11 -0.57
CA VAL A 77 -4.95 1.00 -1.51
C VAL A 77 -3.52 1.04 -2.06
N ALA A 78 -3.04 2.22 -2.46
CA ALA A 78 -1.67 2.41 -2.92
C ALA A 78 -0.63 2.07 -1.83
N MET A 79 -0.86 2.48 -0.58
CA MET A 79 0.02 2.11 0.53
C MET A 79 0.08 0.60 0.76
N ILE A 80 -1.05 -0.11 0.72
CA ILE A 80 -1.09 -1.57 0.88
C ILE A 80 -0.33 -2.27 -0.27
N MET A 81 -0.53 -1.83 -1.52
CA MET A 81 0.18 -2.36 -2.68
C MET A 81 1.69 -2.12 -2.59
N GLY A 82 2.10 -0.92 -2.20
CA GLY A 82 3.50 -0.57 -1.99
C GLY A 82 4.12 -1.37 -0.84
N PHE A 83 3.39 -1.53 0.26
CA PHE A 83 3.80 -2.36 1.41
C PHE A 83 4.04 -3.81 0.99
N ALA A 84 3.11 -4.40 0.23
CA ALA A 84 3.24 -5.74 -0.31
C ALA A 84 4.52 -5.92 -1.15
N ARG A 85 4.80 -4.95 -2.04
CA ARG A 85 6.00 -5.00 -2.88
C ARG A 85 7.28 -4.84 -2.05
N ALA A 86 7.27 -3.95 -1.06
CA ALA A 86 8.41 -3.74 -0.16
C ALA A 86 8.71 -5.01 0.66
N ALA A 87 7.68 -5.68 1.17
CA ALA A 87 7.83 -6.91 1.95
C ALA A 87 8.44 -8.08 1.13
N LEU A 88 8.08 -8.19 -0.15
CA LEU A 88 8.63 -9.21 -1.06
C LEU A 88 10.03 -8.86 -1.58
N GLY A 89 10.44 -7.60 -1.53
CA GLY A 89 11.72 -7.10 -2.04
C GLY A 89 12.94 -7.40 -1.16
N ALA A 90 12.79 -8.14 -0.05
CA ALA A 90 13.81 -8.38 0.97
C ALA A 90 14.98 -9.30 0.54
N GLY A 91 15.34 -9.32 -0.75
CA GLY A 91 16.50 -10.04 -1.29
C GLY A 91 17.85 -9.33 -1.08
N GLY A 92 17.86 -8.16 -0.44
CA GLY A 92 19.08 -7.47 -0.03
C GLY A 92 18.74 -6.29 0.87
N THR A 93 19.45 -6.14 1.98
CA THR A 93 19.52 -4.88 2.71
C THR A 93 20.26 -3.88 1.82
N VAL A 94 19.53 -3.26 0.91
CA VAL A 94 19.99 -2.06 0.23
C VAL A 94 19.76 -0.92 1.21
N GLU A 95 20.79 -0.15 1.53
CA GLU A 95 20.65 1.04 2.37
C GLU A 95 19.55 1.95 1.81
N SER A 96 18.89 2.69 2.69
CA SER A 96 17.83 3.60 2.26
C SER A 96 18.42 4.58 1.24
N VAL A 97 17.80 4.70 0.07
CA VAL A 97 18.20 5.72 -0.92
C VAL A 97 18.18 7.13 -0.31
N TYR A 98 17.38 7.35 0.74
CA TYR A 98 17.34 8.61 1.48
C TYR A 98 18.58 8.83 2.37
N ASP A 99 19.31 7.78 2.75
CA ASP A 99 20.53 7.90 3.55
C ASP A 99 21.68 8.44 2.69
N GLU A 100 21.78 8.00 1.42
CA GLU A 100 22.77 8.50 0.47
C GLU A 100 22.35 9.82 -0.21
N ARG A 101 21.14 9.88 -0.75
CA ARG A 101 20.66 11.00 -1.58
C ARG A 101 20.05 12.13 -0.75
N GLY A 102 19.65 11.87 0.48
CA GLY A 102 18.80 12.77 1.26
C GLY A 102 17.36 12.84 0.73
N LEU A 103 16.57 13.72 1.36
CA LEU A 103 15.22 14.04 0.91
C LEU A 103 15.28 14.96 -0.33
N LEU A 104 14.63 14.56 -1.42
CA LEU A 104 14.40 15.47 -2.54
C LEU A 104 13.26 16.42 -2.16
N ILE A 105 13.56 17.72 -2.14
CA ILE A 105 12.56 18.77 -1.99
C ILE A 105 12.22 19.24 -3.42
N LEU A 106 10.96 19.03 -3.80
CA LEU A 106 10.40 19.46 -5.09
C LEU A 106 9.71 20.81 -4.95
#